data_AF-A0A800MSU6-F1
#
_entry.id   AF-A0A800MSU6-F1
#
_cell.length_a   1.000
_cell.length_b   1.000
_cell.length_c   1.000
_cell.angle_alpha   90.00
_cell.angle_beta   90.00
_cell.angle_gamma   90.00
#
_symmetry.space_group_name_H-M   'P 1'
#
loop_
_entity.id
_entity.type
_entity.pdbx_description
1 polymer ?
#
loop_
_entity_poly.entity_id
_entity_poly.type
_entity_poly.pdbx_seq_one_letter_code
_entity_poly.pdbx_strand_id
1 'polypeptide(L)' 'MCALMNKNIGFIGCGKMAQAKIGGILKSDLVNARQIIASAKTEKTLVDVKSRWDIQTRISNGIEG' A
#
# COMPACT_ATOMS: atom_id res chain seq x y z
N MET A 1 -22.69 6.54 -4.66
CA MET A 1 -22.04 5.42 -3.94
C MET A 1 -20.57 5.43 -4.33
N CYS A 2 -19.64 5.65 -3.38
CA CYS A 2 -18.22 5.86 -3.68
C CYS A 2 -17.58 4.59 -4.26
N ALA A 3 -17.16 4.63 -5.53
CA ALA A 3 -16.76 3.47 -6.33
C ALA A 3 -15.48 2.74 -5.86
N LEU A 4 -14.74 3.30 -4.91
CA LEU A 4 -13.45 2.77 -4.44
C LEU A 4 -13.55 1.78 -3.26
N MET A 5 -14.66 1.78 -2.50
CA MET A 5 -14.75 1.03 -1.23
C MET A 5 -14.64 -0.50 -1.40
N ASN A 6 -14.89 -1.03 -2.60
CA ASN A 6 -14.82 -2.47 -2.90
C ASN A 6 -13.58 -2.88 -3.72
N LYS A 7 -12.54 -2.04 -3.80
CA LYS A 7 -11.34 -2.32 -4.61
C LYS A 7 -10.10 -2.49 -3.74
N ASN A 8 -9.30 -3.50 -4.06
CA ASN A 8 -7.95 -3.62 -3.51
C ASN A 8 -6.99 -2.76 -4.33
N ILE A 9 -6.14 -1.97 -3.67
CA ILE A 9 -5.22 -1.03 -4.31
C ILE A 9 -3.79 -1.57 -4.18
N GLY A 10 -3.20 -1.92 -5.32
CA GLY A 10 -1.80 -2.32 -5.42
C GLY A 10 -0.89 -1.14 -5.80
N PHE A 11 0.10 -0.83 -4.98
CA PHE A 11 1.16 0.13 -5.31
C PHE A 11 2.44 -0.61 -5.68
N ILE A 12 2.85 -0.52 -6.95
CA ILE A 12 4.14 -1.06 -7.41
C ILE A 12 5.19 0.05 -7.25
N GLY A 13 6.03 -0.08 -6.23
CA GLY A 13 7.00 0.94 -5.82
C GLY A 13 6.45 1.86 -4.74
N CYS A 14 6.91 1.67 -3.49
CA CYS A 14 6.50 2.50 -2.36
C CYS A 14 7.46 3.68 -2.07
N GLY A 15 7.68 4.52 -3.07
CA GLY A 15 8.44 5.77 -2.91
C GLY A 15 7.65 6.87 -2.17
N LYS A 16 8.27 8.05 -1.99
CA LYS A 16 7.63 9.21 -1.32
C LYS A 16 6.26 9.57 -1.89
N MET A 17 6.08 9.48 -3.21
CA MET A 17 4.81 9.76 -3.88
C MET A 17 3.72 8.72 -3.59
N ALA A 18 4.07 7.43 -3.55
CA ALA A 18 3.13 6.38 -3.19
C ALA A 18 2.67 6.52 -1.74
N GLN A 19 3.60 6.82 -0.83
CA GLN A 19 3.31 7.08 0.59
C GLN A 19 2.35 8.27 0.77
N ALA A 20 2.55 9.36 0.02
CA ALA A 20 1.64 10.50 0.07
C ALA A 20 0.22 10.13 -0.40
N LYS A 21 0.10 9.32 -1.46
CA LYS A 21 -1.21 8.83 -1.93
C LYS A 21 -1.87 7.89 -0.92
N ILE A 22 -1.12 6.95 -0.36
CA ILE A 22 -1.61 6.02 0.67
C ILE A 22 -2.15 6.80 1.86
N GLY A 23 -1.38 7.76 2.38
CA GLY A 23 -1.81 8.61 3.49
C GLY A 23 -3.05 9.44 3.17
N GLY A 24 -3.15 9.98 1.95
CA GLY A 24 -4.33 10.72 1.50
C GLY A 24 -5.59 9.85 1.42
N ILE A 25 -5.48 8.65 0.85
CA ILE A 25 -6.61 7.72 0.72
C ILE A 25 -7.06 7.21 2.09
N LEU A 26 -6.12 6.81 2.96
CA LEU A 26 -6.41 6.39 4.33
C LEU A 26 -7.09 7.52 5.12
N LYS A 27 -6.62 8.76 4.98
CA LYS A 27 -7.21 9.93 5.64
C LYS A 27 -8.62 10.25 5.13
N SER A 28 -8.91 9.95 3.86
CA SER A 28 -10.23 10.13 3.27
C SER A 28 -11.22 9.01 3.61
N ASP A 29 -10.79 7.99 4.36
CA ASP A 29 -11.58 6.81 4.75
C ASP A 29 -12.25 6.09 3.55
N LEU A 30 -11.65 6.24 2.37
CA LEU A 30 -12.17 5.68 1.12
C LEU A 30 -11.90 4.18 0.99
N VAL A 31 -10.79 3.70 1.56
CA VAL A 31 -10.41 2.28 1.62
C VAL A 31 -9.65 1.99 2.92
N ASN A 32 -9.73 0.75 3.40
CA ASN A 32 -9.02 0.31 4.59
C ASN A 32 -7.54 -0.01 4.27
N ALA A 33 -6.64 0.16 5.25
CA ALA A 33 -5.23 -0.22 5.14
C ALA A 33 -5.03 -1.67 4.70
N ARG A 34 -5.92 -2.59 5.10
CA ARG A 34 -5.92 -3.99 4.70
C ARG A 34 -6.20 -4.21 3.21
N GLN A 35 -6.85 -3.26 2.53
CA GLN A 35 -7.12 -3.31 1.10
C GLN A 35 -5.95 -2.74 0.27
N ILE A 36 -4.95 -2.14 0.92
CA ILE A 36 -3.79 -1.56 0.28
C ILE A 36 -2.61 -2.54 0.38
N ILE A 37 -2.03 -2.88 -0.76
CA ILE A 37 -0.83 -3.70 -0.87
C ILE A 37 0.25 -2.87 -1.56
N ALA A 38 1.41 -2.67 -0.93
CA ALA A 38 2.53 -1.96 -1.52
C ALA A 38 3.73 -2.88 -1.74
N SER A 39 4.37 -2.77 -2.90
CA SER A 39 5.65 -3.42 -3.17
C SER A 39 6.78 -2.42 -3.34
N ALA A 40 8.00 -2.83 -2.96
CA ALA A 40 9.19 -2.02 -3.13
C ALA A 40 10.40 -2.93 -3.38
N LYS A 41 11.45 -2.33 -3.96
CA LYS A 41 12.71 -3.03 -4.27
C LYS A 41 13.49 -3.43 -3.02
N THR A 42 13.31 -2.73 -1.91
CA THR A 42 14.08 -2.91 -0.68
C THR A 42 13.15 -3.19 0.50
N GLU A 43 13.58 -4.11 1.38
CA GLU A 43 12.85 -4.47 2.59
C GLU A 43 12.69 -3.28 3.53
N LYS A 44 13.73 -2.47 3.65
CA LYS A 44 13.72 -1.24 4.47
C LYS A 44 12.52 -0.35 4.13
N THR A 45 12.27 -0.11 2.85
CA THR A 45 11.13 0.70 2.43
C THR A 45 9.80 0.03 2.76
N LEU A 46 9.70 -1.30 2.68
CA LEU A 46 8.49 -2.02 3.07
C LEU A 46 8.25 -1.95 4.58
N VAL A 47 9.27 -2.19 5.40
CA VAL A 47 9.17 -2.09 6.86
C VAL A 47 8.77 -0.69 7.28
N ASP A 48 9.41 0.34 6.71
CA ASP A 48 9.08 1.74 6.97
C ASP A 48 7.61 2.04 6.65
N VAL A 49 7.11 1.54 5.51
CA VAL A 49 5.74 1.78 5.04
C VAL A 49 4.72 1.02 5.87
N LYS A 50 4.99 -0.26 6.16
CA LYS A 50 4.17 -1.10 7.03
C LYS A 50 4.06 -0.50 8.42
N SER A 51 5.17 -0.04 9.00
CA SER A 51 5.17 0.59 10.31
C SER A 51 4.47 1.94 10.33
N ARG A 52 4.53 2.72 9.25
CA ARG A 52 3.89 4.05 9.18
C ARG A 52 2.39 4.01 8.91
N TRP A 53 1.94 3.08 8.08
CA TRP A 53 0.59 3.10 7.52
C TRP A 53 -0.23 1.83 7.80
N ASP A 54 0.38 0.82 8.43
CA ASP A 54 -0.22 -0.49 8.75
C ASP A 54 -0.86 -1.19 7.54
N ILE A 55 -0.27 -0.98 6.36
CA ILE A 55 -0.72 -1.60 5.10
C ILE A 55 0.02 -2.91 4.82
N GLN A 56 -0.53 -3.72 3.92
CA GLN A 56 0.16 -4.92 3.47
C GLN A 56 1.35 -4.56 2.57
N THR A 57 2.47 -5.26 2.74
CA THR A 57 3.69 -5.01 1.98
C THR A 57 4.29 -6.30 1.40
N ARG A 58 4.80 -6.25 0.17
CA ARG A 58 5.51 -7.38 -0.47
C ARG A 58 6.82 -6.98 -1.15
N ILE A 59 7.88 -7.74 -0.93
CA ILE A 59 9.12 -7.65 -1.72
C ILE A 59 8.83 -8.37 -3.05
N SER A 60 8.95 -7.63 -4.14
CA SER A 60 8.79 -7.99 -5.56
C SER A 60 8.39 -9.42 -6.02
N ASN A 61 7.45 -9.43 -6.98
CA ASN A 61 7.20 -10.38 -8.08
C ASN A 61 7.94 -11.74 -8.06
N GLY A 62 7.50 -12.63 -7.19
CA GLY A 62 7.76 -14.06 -7.28
C GLY A 62 6.45 -14.79 -6.99
N ILE A 63 6.00 -15.60 -7.94
CA ILE A 63 5.21 -16.79 -7.69
C ILE A 63 5.61 -17.39 -6.33
N GLU A 64 4.76 -17.24 -5.31
CA GLU A 64 4.80 -18.20 -4.21
C GLU A 64 4.22 -19.48 -4.79
N GLY A 65 5.08 -20.48 -4.96
CA GLY A 65 4.67 -21.85 -5.19
C GLY A 65 3.94 -22.42 -3.98
#